data_AF-A0A5N9CK78-F1
#
_entry.id   AF-A0A5N9CK78-F1
#
_cell.length_a   1.000
_cell.length_b   1.000
_cell.length_c   1.000
_cell.angle_alpha   90.00
_cell.angle_beta   90.00
_cell.angle_gamma   90.00
#
_symmetry.space_group_name_H-M   'P 1'
#
loop_
_entity.id
_entity.type
_entity.pdbx_description
1 polymer ?
#
loop_
_entity_poly.entity_id
_entity_poly.type
_entity_poly.pdbx_seq_one_letter_code
_entity_poly.pdbx_strand_id
1 'polypeptide(L)'
;MVMGTLILGENYQTESGENSKINEILFSTKDKSIIGMNVRINKSVPNLFIPLKESIDSKKANQKGMIHFSKKTIVRTNDNTKSQLFGLMVDKKTFRPNYFLIKVGKKILSVKHELLNNITSGAPTIDSTININDIPIYLSDELATKEANYSLERFYGSNYSSMSNVKVEVISGIAHLSGTCQFNEQSISIENFMKKIEGVLAVKNDIVSDSELEIAIAKKLADASIFQDGFVSIRIFNNKISLKGNLVSQKNIDEVQSIIQEFESTKLIENNIKLKS
;
A
#
# COMPACT_ATOMS: atom_id res chain seq x y z
N MET A 1 -6.69 -4.99 1.37
CA MET A 1 -6.78 -5.67 0.06
C MET A 1 -5.36 -6.02 -0.36
N VAL A 2 -5.05 -7.27 -0.71
CA VAL A 2 -3.69 -7.62 -1.18
C VAL A 2 -3.73 -7.61 -2.70
N MET A 3 -3.06 -6.65 -3.30
CA MET A 3 -2.98 -6.51 -4.75
C MET A 3 -1.73 -7.23 -5.27
N GLY A 4 -1.79 -7.70 -6.52
CA GLY A 4 -0.67 -8.25 -7.25
C GLY A 4 -0.61 -7.61 -8.63
N THR A 5 0.59 -7.40 -9.14
CA THR A 5 0.79 -6.80 -10.45
C THR A 5 1.17 -7.89 -11.47
N LEU A 6 0.48 -7.89 -12.60
CA LEU A 6 0.72 -8.78 -13.75
C LEU A 6 1.17 -7.92 -14.94
N ILE A 7 2.47 -7.89 -15.22
CA ILE A 7 3.01 -7.11 -16.35
C ILE A 7 3.24 -8.02 -17.55
N LEU A 8 2.76 -7.57 -18.72
CA LEU A 8 2.96 -8.30 -19.95
C LEU A 8 4.45 -8.30 -20.32
N GLY A 9 4.97 -9.50 -20.54
CA GLY A 9 6.34 -9.84 -20.91
C GLY A 9 7.40 -9.55 -19.86
N GLU A 10 6.99 -9.31 -18.61
CA GLU A 10 7.86 -9.53 -17.46
C GLU A 10 8.14 -11.02 -17.27
N ASN A 11 9.24 -11.29 -16.57
CA ASN A 11 9.64 -12.64 -16.24
C ASN A 11 8.64 -13.23 -15.24
N TYR A 12 8.32 -14.49 -15.43
CA TYR A 12 7.50 -15.30 -14.54
C TYR A 12 8.26 -16.58 -14.25
N GLN A 13 8.47 -16.88 -12.98
CA GLN A 13 9.11 -18.11 -12.54
C GLN A 13 8.02 -19.17 -12.34
N THR A 14 8.06 -20.23 -13.14
CA THR A 14 7.16 -21.38 -12.97
C THR A 14 7.55 -22.20 -11.74
N GLU A 15 6.66 -23.09 -11.28
CA GLU A 15 6.96 -24.04 -10.21
C GLU A 15 8.14 -24.97 -10.56
N SER A 16 8.39 -25.20 -11.85
CA SER A 16 9.56 -25.92 -12.38
C SER A 16 10.86 -25.10 -12.37
N GLY A 17 10.82 -23.83 -11.96
CA GLY A 17 11.99 -22.93 -11.92
C GLY A 17 12.41 -22.36 -13.27
N GLU A 18 11.63 -22.56 -14.33
CA GLU A 18 11.98 -22.08 -15.67
C GLU A 18 11.66 -20.59 -15.86
N ASN A 19 12.60 -19.86 -16.45
CA ASN A 19 12.42 -18.46 -16.81
C ASN A 19 11.43 -18.32 -17.96
N SER A 20 10.22 -17.86 -17.64
CA SER A 20 9.15 -17.65 -18.61
C SER A 20 8.78 -16.17 -18.71
N LYS A 21 7.99 -15.79 -19.72
CA LYS A 21 7.44 -14.42 -19.82
C LYS A 21 5.92 -14.44 -19.97
N ILE A 22 5.22 -13.56 -19.26
CA ILE A 22 3.75 -13.43 -19.41
C ILE A 22 3.44 -12.92 -20.83
N ASN A 23 2.91 -13.75 -21.70
CA ASN A 23 2.58 -13.36 -23.07
C ASN A 23 1.16 -12.81 -23.17
N GLU A 24 0.21 -13.47 -22.49
CA GLU A 24 -1.20 -13.08 -22.47
C GLU A 24 -1.80 -13.28 -21.10
N ILE A 25 -2.81 -12.48 -20.79
CA ILE A 25 -3.64 -12.60 -19.60
C ILE A 25 -5.07 -12.89 -20.06
N LEU A 26 -5.70 -13.93 -19.51
CA LEU A 26 -7.04 -14.34 -19.88
C LEU A 26 -8.08 -13.76 -18.91
N PHE A 27 -8.99 -12.97 -19.47
CA PHE A 27 -10.07 -12.30 -18.75
C PHE A 27 -11.43 -12.91 -19.09
N SER A 28 -12.21 -13.23 -18.05
CA SER A 28 -13.60 -13.67 -18.18
C SER A 28 -14.54 -12.48 -18.29
N THR A 29 -15.30 -12.37 -19.37
CA THR A 29 -16.35 -11.34 -19.48
C THR A 29 -17.53 -11.61 -18.56
N LYS A 30 -17.77 -12.88 -18.21
CA LYS A 30 -18.86 -13.31 -17.32
C LYS A 30 -18.57 -12.90 -15.87
N ASP A 31 -17.38 -13.21 -15.38
CA ASP A 31 -17.03 -13.03 -13.96
C ASP A 31 -16.27 -11.71 -13.69
N LYS A 32 -15.90 -11.01 -14.77
CA LYS A 32 -15.04 -9.81 -14.76
C LYS A 32 -13.74 -10.02 -13.98
N SER A 33 -13.15 -11.20 -14.12
CA SER A 33 -11.94 -11.61 -13.38
C SER A 33 -10.93 -12.27 -14.30
N ILE A 34 -9.66 -12.21 -13.91
CA ILE A 34 -8.59 -12.98 -14.51
C ILE A 34 -8.74 -14.45 -14.13
N ILE A 35 -8.61 -15.28 -15.14
CA ILE A 35 -8.77 -16.74 -15.03
C ILE A 35 -7.42 -17.44 -15.06
N GLY A 36 -6.46 -16.88 -15.80
CA GLY A 36 -5.14 -17.45 -15.96
C GLY A 36 -4.27 -16.56 -16.85
N MET A 37 -3.06 -17.04 -17.09
CA MET A 37 -2.09 -16.39 -17.96
C MET A 37 -1.42 -17.40 -18.88
N ASN A 38 -1.15 -16.98 -20.11
CA ASN A 38 -0.30 -17.72 -21.03
C ASN A 38 1.13 -17.22 -20.87
N VAL A 39 2.03 -18.07 -20.40
CA VAL A 39 3.46 -17.78 -20.30
C VAL A 39 4.21 -18.43 -21.45
N ARG A 40 5.19 -17.73 -22.01
CA ARG A 40 6.08 -18.26 -23.04
C ARG A 40 7.34 -18.81 -22.36
N ILE A 41 7.57 -20.11 -22.54
CA ILE A 41 8.75 -20.83 -22.06
C ILE A 41 9.75 -20.90 -23.22
N ASN A 42 10.72 -19.98 -23.27
CA ASN A 42 11.68 -19.86 -24.38
C ASN A 42 11.04 -19.57 -25.77
N LYS A 43 11.86 -19.29 -26.79
CA LYS A 43 11.36 -18.85 -28.12
C LYS A 43 10.69 -19.98 -28.94
N SER A 44 10.92 -21.24 -28.57
CA SER A 44 10.62 -22.40 -29.41
C SER A 44 9.50 -23.30 -28.89
N VAL A 45 8.97 -23.04 -27.68
CA VAL A 45 7.93 -23.86 -27.04
C VAL A 45 6.58 -23.14 -27.14
N PRO A 46 5.46 -23.87 -27.35
CA PRO A 46 4.13 -23.30 -27.22
C PRO A 46 3.91 -22.64 -25.85
N ASN A 47 3.01 -21.66 -25.81
CA ASN A 47 2.69 -20.99 -24.54
C ASN A 47 2.11 -22.00 -23.53
N LEU A 48 2.61 -21.98 -22.30
CA LEU A 48 2.06 -22.72 -21.18
C LEU A 48 0.93 -21.89 -20.55
N PHE A 49 -0.25 -22.47 -20.42
CA PHE A 49 -1.35 -21.86 -19.68
C PHE A 49 -1.21 -22.15 -18.18
N ILE A 50 -1.23 -21.09 -17.37
CA ILE A 50 -1.20 -21.15 -15.92
C ILE A 50 -2.56 -20.66 -15.40
N PRO A 51 -3.40 -21.56 -14.84
CA PRO A 51 -4.66 -21.17 -14.23
C PRO A 51 -4.41 -20.40 -12.92
N LEU A 52 -5.17 -19.34 -12.69
CA LEU A 52 -5.21 -18.61 -11.41
C LEU A 52 -6.40 -19.03 -10.54
N LYS A 53 -7.36 -19.77 -11.11
CA LYS A 53 -8.43 -20.43 -10.37
C LYS A 53 -8.35 -21.94 -10.57
N GLU A 54 -8.34 -22.69 -9.47
CA GLU A 54 -8.16 -24.15 -9.46
C GLU A 54 -9.19 -24.91 -10.31
N SER A 55 -10.37 -24.35 -10.55
CA SER A 55 -11.48 -25.02 -11.26
C SER A 55 -11.45 -24.89 -12.79
N ILE A 56 -10.39 -24.31 -13.37
CA ILE A 56 -10.36 -23.96 -14.79
C ILE A 56 -9.38 -24.86 -15.55
N ASP A 57 -9.96 -25.82 -16.26
CA ASP A 57 -9.23 -26.66 -17.22
C ASP A 57 -8.70 -25.81 -18.39
N SER A 58 -7.48 -26.11 -18.83
CA SER A 58 -6.79 -25.58 -20.01
C SER A 58 -7.68 -25.49 -21.26
N LYS A 59 -8.61 -26.43 -21.45
CA LYS A 59 -9.57 -26.42 -22.58
C LYS A 59 -10.59 -25.28 -22.52
N LYS A 60 -10.85 -24.71 -21.34
CA LYS A 60 -11.79 -23.60 -21.13
C LYS A 60 -11.21 -22.23 -21.55
N ALA A 61 -9.90 -22.14 -21.76
CA ALA A 61 -9.22 -20.92 -22.21
C ALA A 61 -9.76 -20.37 -23.54
N ASN A 62 -10.26 -21.24 -24.42
CA ASN A 62 -10.77 -20.87 -25.75
C ASN A 62 -12.31 -20.79 -25.82
N GLN A 63 -13.00 -20.69 -24.68
CA GLN A 63 -14.46 -20.63 -24.65
C GLN A 63 -15.01 -19.23 -24.98
N LYS A 64 -16.25 -19.22 -25.49
CA LYS A 64 -17.02 -17.99 -25.74
C LYS A 64 -17.12 -17.16 -24.45
N GLY A 65 -16.76 -15.88 -24.52
CA GLY A 65 -16.73 -14.98 -23.34
C GLY A 65 -15.35 -14.85 -22.67
N MET A 66 -14.28 -15.33 -23.30
CA MET A 66 -12.90 -15.07 -22.88
C MET A 66 -12.25 -13.98 -23.73
N ILE A 67 -11.39 -13.18 -23.11
CA ILE A 67 -10.62 -12.14 -23.77
C ILE A 67 -9.15 -12.30 -23.45
N HIS A 68 -8.34 -12.25 -24.51
CA HIS A 68 -6.91 -12.40 -24.45
C HIS A 68 -6.26 -11.02 -24.47
N PHE A 69 -5.76 -10.61 -23.31
CA PHE A 69 -5.00 -9.39 -23.18
C PHE A 69 -3.52 -9.67 -23.42
N SER A 70 -2.94 -9.03 -24.42
CA SER A 70 -1.52 -9.18 -24.78
C SER A 70 -0.88 -7.81 -24.99
N LYS A 71 0.43 -7.77 -25.23
CA LYS A 71 1.15 -6.52 -25.59
C LYS A 71 0.61 -5.85 -26.84
N LYS A 72 -0.10 -6.61 -27.68
CA LYS A 72 -0.73 -6.11 -28.91
C LYS A 72 -2.12 -5.54 -28.66
N THR A 73 -2.69 -5.74 -27.47
CA THR A 73 -4.00 -5.18 -27.15
C THR A 73 -3.91 -3.66 -27.14
N ILE A 74 -4.67 -3.05 -28.05
CA ILE A 74 -4.79 -1.60 -28.16
C ILE A 74 -5.89 -1.15 -27.21
N VAL A 75 -5.59 -0.13 -26.43
CA VAL A 75 -6.60 0.63 -25.69
C VAL A 75 -6.75 1.98 -26.37
N ARG A 76 -7.96 2.31 -26.79
CA ARG A 76 -8.24 3.64 -27.36
C ARG A 76 -8.46 4.64 -26.24
N THR A 77 -7.80 5.77 -26.34
CA THR A 77 -7.96 6.92 -25.45
C THR A 77 -8.84 7.96 -26.13
N ASN A 78 -9.26 8.97 -25.38
CA ASN A 78 -10.31 9.92 -25.80
C ASN A 78 -9.87 10.87 -26.91
N ASP A 79 -8.57 11.17 -26.95
CA ASP A 79 -7.87 11.86 -28.02
C ASP A 79 -7.65 10.98 -29.26
N ASN A 80 -8.24 9.77 -29.30
CA ASN A 80 -8.08 8.77 -30.33
C ASN A 80 -6.64 8.27 -30.49
N THR A 81 -5.77 8.52 -29.49
CA THR A 81 -4.40 8.00 -29.47
C THR A 81 -4.45 6.48 -29.25
N LYS A 82 -3.71 5.75 -30.09
CA LYS A 82 -3.55 4.30 -29.93
C LYS A 82 -2.57 4.04 -28.80
N SER A 83 -3.08 3.63 -27.66
CA SER A 83 -2.29 3.23 -26.50
C SER A 83 -2.24 1.70 -26.39
N GLN A 84 -1.26 1.19 -25.66
CA GLN A 84 -1.07 -0.27 -25.52
C GLN A 84 -1.31 -0.71 -24.09
N LEU A 85 -1.94 -1.86 -23.93
CA LEU A 85 -2.01 -2.51 -22.62
C LEU A 85 -0.59 -2.97 -22.21
N PHE A 86 -0.17 -2.51 -21.04
CA PHE A 86 1.12 -2.85 -20.43
C PHE A 86 1.00 -3.98 -19.41
N GLY A 87 -0.08 -4.01 -18.65
CA GLY A 87 -0.29 -4.98 -17.58
C GLY A 87 -1.58 -4.71 -16.83
N LEU A 88 -1.77 -5.40 -15.70
CA LEU A 88 -2.93 -5.28 -14.82
C LEU A 88 -2.49 -5.29 -13.37
N MET A 89 -3.21 -4.57 -12.51
CA MET A 89 -3.13 -4.72 -11.05
C MET A 89 -4.41 -5.41 -10.59
N VAL A 90 -4.25 -6.60 -9.98
CA VAL A 90 -5.35 -7.49 -9.64
C VAL A 90 -5.44 -7.69 -8.13
N ASP A 91 -6.65 -7.82 -7.61
CA ASP A 91 -6.86 -8.32 -6.25
C ASP A 91 -6.47 -9.81 -6.20
N LYS A 92 -5.54 -10.20 -5.32
CA LYS A 92 -5.02 -11.58 -5.26
C LYS A 92 -6.04 -12.62 -4.78
N LYS A 93 -7.12 -12.20 -4.13
CA LYS A 93 -8.16 -13.12 -3.62
C LYS A 93 -9.24 -13.38 -4.65
N THR A 94 -9.66 -12.34 -5.36
CA THR A 94 -10.77 -12.39 -6.33
C THR A 94 -10.31 -12.51 -7.77
N PHE A 95 -9.02 -12.21 -8.03
CA PHE A 95 -8.43 -12.06 -9.35
C PHE A 95 -9.15 -11.02 -10.23
N ARG A 96 -9.88 -10.08 -9.63
CA ARG A 96 -10.49 -8.98 -10.37
C ARG A 96 -9.44 -7.88 -10.62
N PRO A 97 -9.36 -7.32 -11.84
CA PRO A 97 -8.50 -6.19 -12.10
C PRO A 97 -9.07 -4.94 -11.41
N ASN A 98 -8.27 -4.33 -10.56
CA ASN A 98 -8.57 -3.01 -10.01
C ASN A 98 -8.12 -1.91 -10.99
N TYR A 99 -6.94 -2.12 -11.60
CA TYR A 99 -6.37 -1.19 -12.58
C TYR A 99 -5.87 -1.94 -13.82
N PHE A 100 -6.05 -1.31 -14.97
CA PHE A 100 -5.40 -1.62 -16.23
C PHE A 100 -4.23 -0.66 -16.40
N LEU A 101 -3.05 -1.19 -16.66
CA LEU A 101 -1.85 -0.40 -16.88
C LEU A 101 -1.72 -0.13 -18.36
N ILE A 102 -1.81 1.13 -18.76
CA ILE A 102 -1.85 1.53 -20.17
C ILE A 102 -0.64 2.38 -20.48
N LYS A 103 0.14 1.96 -21.48
CA LYS A 103 1.29 2.72 -21.97
C LYS A 103 0.82 3.82 -22.93
N VAL A 104 1.12 5.07 -22.56
CA VAL A 104 0.84 6.28 -23.34
C VAL A 104 2.15 7.04 -23.52
N GLY A 105 2.72 6.97 -24.72
CA GLY A 105 4.07 7.51 -24.98
C GLY A 105 5.13 6.86 -24.07
N LYS A 106 5.75 7.69 -23.21
CA LYS A 106 6.75 7.26 -22.22
C LYS A 106 6.17 6.91 -20.85
N LYS A 107 4.90 7.23 -20.59
CA LYS A 107 4.24 7.01 -19.30
C LYS A 107 3.43 5.72 -19.32
N ILE A 108 3.21 5.17 -18.14
CA ILE A 108 2.25 4.08 -17.89
C ILE A 108 1.20 4.65 -16.95
N LEU A 109 -0.06 4.53 -17.32
CA LEU A 109 -1.19 5.07 -16.56
C LEU A 109 -1.94 3.92 -15.86
N SER A 110 -2.35 4.16 -14.61
CA SER A 110 -3.16 3.25 -13.80
C SER A 110 -4.64 3.55 -13.99
N VAL A 111 -5.27 2.98 -15.02
CA VAL A 111 -6.68 3.22 -15.33
C VAL A 111 -7.56 2.28 -14.51
N LYS A 112 -8.45 2.81 -13.67
CA LYS A 112 -9.43 1.97 -12.95
C LYS A 112 -10.28 1.17 -13.94
N HIS A 113 -10.55 -0.09 -13.60
CA HIS A 113 -11.39 -0.96 -14.43
C HIS A 113 -12.74 -0.33 -14.82
N GLU A 114 -13.35 0.41 -13.89
CA GLU A 114 -14.66 1.07 -14.07
C GLU A 114 -14.65 2.18 -15.11
N LEU A 115 -13.47 2.73 -15.43
CA LEU A 115 -13.28 3.81 -16.40
C LEU A 115 -13.10 3.29 -17.83
N LEU A 116 -13.07 1.97 -18.01
CA LEU A 116 -12.92 1.32 -19.30
C LEU A 116 -14.26 0.78 -19.81
N ASN A 117 -14.60 1.18 -21.03
CA ASN A 117 -15.69 0.64 -21.81
C ASN A 117 -15.19 -0.48 -22.75
N ASN A 118 -16.10 -1.29 -23.27
CA ASN A 118 -15.82 -2.31 -24.30
C ASN A 118 -14.74 -3.34 -23.92
N ILE A 119 -14.50 -3.52 -22.62
CA ILE A 119 -13.55 -4.51 -22.10
C ILE A 119 -13.96 -5.92 -22.57
N THR A 120 -15.25 -6.13 -22.85
CA THR A 120 -15.87 -7.43 -23.23
C THR A 120 -15.94 -7.71 -24.73
N SER A 121 -15.46 -6.80 -25.61
CA SER A 121 -15.55 -6.93 -27.07
C SER A 121 -14.21 -6.81 -27.82
N GLY A 122 -13.09 -6.79 -27.08
CA GLY A 122 -11.75 -7.04 -27.63
C GLY A 122 -10.85 -5.81 -27.78
N ALA A 123 -11.41 -4.60 -27.84
CA ALA A 123 -10.64 -3.36 -27.82
C ALA A 123 -11.17 -2.47 -26.68
N PRO A 124 -10.60 -2.59 -25.46
CA PRO A 124 -10.95 -1.69 -24.37
C PRO A 124 -10.78 -0.24 -24.80
N THR A 125 -11.67 0.62 -24.32
CA THR A 125 -11.64 2.06 -24.61
C THR A 125 -11.80 2.83 -23.32
N ILE A 126 -10.97 3.84 -23.06
CA ILE A 126 -11.22 4.77 -21.97
C ILE A 126 -12.49 5.57 -22.31
N ASP A 127 -13.33 5.85 -21.31
CA ASP A 127 -14.49 6.70 -21.48
C ASP A 127 -14.09 8.09 -21.96
N SER A 128 -14.67 8.55 -23.09
CA SER A 128 -14.42 9.84 -23.77
C SER A 128 -14.43 11.07 -22.87
N THR A 129 -15.10 11.00 -21.73
CA THR A 129 -15.25 12.11 -20.77
C THR A 129 -14.05 12.30 -19.84
N ILE A 130 -13.14 11.32 -19.78
CA ILE A 130 -12.01 11.33 -18.85
C ILE A 130 -10.82 12.10 -19.42
N ASN A 131 -10.28 13.04 -18.68
CA ASN A 131 -9.00 13.64 -19.04
C ASN A 131 -7.85 12.68 -18.68
N ILE A 132 -7.08 12.27 -19.68
CA ILE A 132 -6.00 11.29 -19.51
C ILE A 132 -4.88 11.77 -18.58
N ASN A 133 -4.71 13.09 -18.43
CA ASN A 133 -3.71 13.68 -17.55
C ASN A 133 -4.11 13.58 -16.07
N ASP A 134 -5.38 13.35 -15.78
CA ASP A 134 -5.89 13.19 -14.42
C ASP A 134 -5.78 11.73 -13.95
N ILE A 135 -5.36 10.82 -14.85
CA ILE A 135 -5.15 9.42 -14.52
C ILE A 135 -3.77 9.25 -13.85
N PRO A 136 -3.69 8.62 -12.66
CA PRO A 136 -2.44 8.41 -11.96
C PRO A 136 -1.41 7.64 -12.80
N ILE A 137 -0.15 8.04 -12.67
CA ILE A 137 0.98 7.32 -13.26
C ILE A 137 1.28 6.07 -12.44
N TYR A 138 1.51 4.96 -13.14
CA TYR A 138 2.06 3.74 -12.57
C TYR A 138 3.58 3.82 -12.48
N LEU A 139 4.11 3.46 -11.32
CA LEU A 139 5.51 3.12 -11.10
C LEU A 139 5.58 1.71 -10.52
N SER A 140 6.68 0.99 -10.75
CA SER A 140 6.92 -0.26 -10.02
C SER A 140 7.01 0.03 -8.52
N ASP A 141 6.67 -0.97 -7.71
CA ASP A 141 6.71 -0.88 -6.24
C ASP A 141 8.06 -0.36 -5.72
N GLU A 142 9.17 -0.82 -6.30
CA GLU A 142 10.52 -0.34 -5.98
C GLU A 142 10.71 1.16 -6.29
N LEU A 143 10.33 1.59 -7.49
CA LEU A 143 10.47 2.99 -7.91
C LEU A 143 9.52 3.91 -7.14
N ALA A 144 8.28 3.48 -6.92
CA ALA A 144 7.30 4.21 -6.12
C ALA A 144 7.76 4.33 -4.66
N THR A 145 8.30 3.26 -4.07
CA THR A 145 8.87 3.29 -2.72
C THR A 145 10.03 4.26 -2.62
N LYS A 146 10.95 4.23 -3.60
CA LYS A 146 12.08 5.16 -3.65
C LYS A 146 11.62 6.61 -3.76
N GLU A 147 10.69 6.90 -4.66
CA GLU A 147 10.14 8.25 -4.85
C GLU A 147 9.38 8.74 -3.61
N ALA A 148 8.57 7.87 -2.99
CA ALA A 148 7.82 8.19 -1.79
C ALA A 148 8.74 8.51 -0.61
N ASN A 149 9.77 7.70 -0.35
CA ASN A 149 10.72 7.98 0.73
C ASN A 149 11.52 9.27 0.46
N TYR A 150 11.99 9.48 -0.77
CA TYR A 150 12.70 10.71 -1.15
C TYR A 150 11.83 11.97 -0.96
N SER A 151 10.58 11.90 -1.39
CA SER A 151 9.60 12.97 -1.23
C SER A 151 9.24 13.20 0.24
N LEU A 152 9.14 12.14 1.04
CA LEU A 152 8.85 12.21 2.47
C LEU A 152 9.95 12.93 3.25
N GLU A 153 11.22 12.62 2.97
CA GLU A 153 12.37 13.29 3.61
C GLU A 153 12.33 14.80 3.39
N ARG A 154 12.04 15.24 2.16
CA ARG A 154 11.90 16.66 1.81
C ARG A 154 10.69 17.31 2.46
N PHE A 155 9.57 16.58 2.50
CA PHE A 155 8.36 17.03 3.18
C PHE A 155 8.63 17.31 4.66
N TYR A 156 9.35 16.41 5.35
CA TYR A 156 9.76 16.64 6.74
C TYR A 156 10.64 17.86 6.90
N GLY A 157 11.73 17.94 6.12
CA GLY A 157 12.67 19.06 6.23
C GLY A 157 12.04 20.44 5.98
N SER A 158 10.91 20.49 5.27
CA SER A 158 10.20 21.74 4.96
C SER A 158 9.08 22.09 5.94
N ASN A 159 8.51 21.09 6.63
CA ASN A 159 7.27 21.29 7.43
C ASN A 159 7.46 21.06 8.93
N TYR A 160 8.52 20.36 9.36
CA TYR A 160 8.69 19.97 10.75
C TYR A 160 10.13 20.15 11.23
N SER A 161 10.30 20.59 12.49
CA SER A 161 11.59 20.81 13.12
C SER A 161 12.24 19.53 13.67
N SER A 162 11.48 18.45 13.77
CA SER A 162 11.93 17.15 14.29
C SER A 162 11.69 16.05 13.26
N MET A 163 12.69 15.19 13.09
CA MET A 163 12.60 14.04 12.20
C MET A 163 11.64 13.01 12.81
N SER A 164 10.61 12.64 12.06
CA SER A 164 9.76 11.50 12.43
C SER A 164 10.48 10.19 12.12
N ASN A 165 10.02 9.08 12.71
CA ASN A 165 10.50 7.74 12.37
C ASN A 165 9.59 7.07 11.32
N VAL A 166 8.91 7.85 10.48
CA VAL A 166 7.96 7.32 9.50
C VAL A 166 8.70 6.70 8.32
N LYS A 167 8.31 5.47 7.97
CA LYS A 167 8.79 4.71 6.82
C LYS A 167 7.65 4.48 5.84
N VAL A 168 8.00 4.41 4.56
CA VAL A 168 7.05 4.12 3.49
C VAL A 168 7.51 2.91 2.70
N GLU A 169 6.59 1.98 2.47
CA GLU A 169 6.74 0.89 1.52
C GLU A 169 5.54 0.91 0.57
N VAL A 170 5.78 0.90 -0.74
CA VAL A 170 4.71 0.86 -1.73
C VAL A 170 4.56 -0.57 -2.25
N ILE A 171 3.38 -1.14 -2.07
CA ILE A 171 3.06 -2.50 -2.53
C ILE A 171 1.83 -2.42 -3.43
N SER A 172 2.01 -2.79 -4.70
CA SER A 172 1.00 -2.70 -5.74
C SER A 172 0.28 -1.35 -5.72
N GLY A 173 1.06 -0.27 -5.73
CA GLY A 173 0.58 1.11 -5.72
C GLY A 173 -0.11 1.56 -4.41
N ILE A 174 -0.13 0.75 -3.35
CA ILE A 174 -0.60 1.16 -2.02
C ILE A 174 0.60 1.55 -1.18
N ALA A 175 0.68 2.80 -0.73
CA ALA A 175 1.70 3.25 0.21
C ALA A 175 1.33 2.83 1.64
N HIS A 176 2.13 1.95 2.23
CA HIS A 176 2.04 1.54 3.62
C HIS A 176 2.92 2.45 4.47
N LEU A 177 2.29 3.30 5.27
CA LEU A 177 2.97 4.20 6.19
C LEU A 177 3.04 3.56 7.57
N SER A 178 4.23 3.53 8.16
CA SER A 178 4.44 3.00 9.51
C SER A 178 5.46 3.83 10.26
N GLY A 179 5.47 3.75 11.59
CA GLY A 179 6.40 4.46 12.45
C GLY A 179 5.68 5.43 13.39
N THR A 180 6.42 6.43 13.89
CA THR A 180 5.90 7.37 14.89
C THR A 180 6.07 8.83 14.46
N CYS A 181 5.11 9.65 14.85
CA CYS A 181 5.15 11.11 14.72
C CYS A 181 4.80 11.79 16.06
N GLN A 182 5.04 13.09 16.16
CA GLN A 182 4.80 13.81 17.42
C GLN A 182 3.30 14.04 17.66
N PHE A 183 2.58 14.47 16.62
CA PHE A 183 1.16 14.83 16.70
C PHE A 183 0.34 14.13 15.63
N ASN A 184 -0.94 13.90 15.90
CA ASN A 184 -1.85 13.26 14.95
C ASN A 184 -2.04 14.08 13.66
N GLU A 185 -2.02 15.41 13.75
CA GLU A 185 -2.10 16.29 12.58
C GLU A 185 -0.94 16.07 11.61
N GLN A 186 0.23 15.66 12.12
CA GLN A 186 1.36 15.28 11.28
C GLN A 186 1.03 14.02 10.48
N SER A 187 0.52 12.98 11.14
CA SER A 187 0.08 11.72 10.49
C SER A 187 -0.90 12.00 9.33
N ILE A 188 -1.93 12.81 9.58
CA ILE A 188 -2.92 13.20 8.56
C ILE A 188 -2.27 13.97 7.40
N SER A 189 -1.34 14.88 7.71
CA SER A 189 -0.64 15.68 6.70
C SER A 189 0.25 14.81 5.80
N ILE A 190 0.96 13.84 6.38
CA ILE A 190 1.80 12.88 5.65
C ILE A 190 0.93 12.01 4.75
N GLU A 191 -0.19 11.50 5.24
CA GLU A 191 -1.11 10.69 4.44
C GLU A 191 -1.63 11.47 3.22
N ASN A 192 -2.04 12.72 3.42
CA ASN A 192 -2.54 13.58 2.35
C ASN A 192 -1.46 13.97 1.34
N PHE A 193 -0.21 14.13 1.81
CA PHE A 193 0.93 14.34 0.93
C PHE A 193 1.23 13.09 0.09
N MET A 194 1.25 11.91 0.71
CA MET A 194 1.54 10.64 0.04
C MET A 194 0.56 10.32 -1.10
N LYS A 195 -0.72 10.70 -0.96
CA LYS A 195 -1.74 10.55 -2.01
C LYS A 195 -1.42 11.31 -3.31
N LYS A 196 -0.48 12.26 -3.28
CA LYS A 196 -0.09 13.09 -4.44
C LYS A 196 1.16 12.58 -5.14
N ILE A 197 1.84 11.58 -4.58
CA ILE A 197 3.08 11.04 -5.12
C ILE A 197 2.78 10.12 -6.31
N GLU A 198 3.54 10.27 -7.40
CA GLU A 198 3.42 9.40 -8.56
C GLU A 198 3.69 7.94 -8.16
N GLY A 199 2.92 7.00 -8.73
CA GLY A 199 2.96 5.59 -8.34
C GLY A 199 2.16 5.23 -7.09
N VAL A 200 1.67 6.20 -6.30
CA VAL A 200 0.77 5.98 -5.17
C VAL A 200 -0.69 6.12 -5.61
N LEU A 201 -1.44 5.03 -5.50
CA LEU A 201 -2.87 4.94 -5.86
C LEU A 201 -3.78 4.96 -4.63
N ALA A 202 -3.25 4.53 -3.49
CA ALA A 202 -3.93 4.54 -2.21
C ALA A 202 -2.90 4.59 -1.08
N VAL A 203 -3.34 4.96 0.12
CA VAL A 203 -2.49 5.02 1.31
C VAL A 203 -3.13 4.19 2.41
N LYS A 204 -2.32 3.36 3.08
CA LYS A 204 -2.64 2.71 4.34
C LYS A 204 -1.78 3.35 5.41
N ASN A 205 -2.42 4.10 6.31
CA ASN A 205 -1.73 4.85 7.34
C ASN A 205 -1.79 4.10 8.68
N ASP A 206 -0.65 3.53 9.09
CA ASP A 206 -0.47 2.88 10.39
C ASP A 206 0.54 3.67 11.25
N ILE A 207 0.67 4.98 11.04
CA ILE A 207 1.52 5.87 11.86
C ILE A 207 0.85 6.08 13.23
N VAL A 208 1.63 5.94 14.30
CA VAL A 208 1.19 6.20 15.68
C VAL A 208 1.69 7.56 16.14
N SER A 209 0.82 8.40 16.71
CA SER A 209 1.25 9.67 17.29
C SER A 209 1.65 9.53 18.76
N ASP A 210 2.78 10.12 19.14
CA ASP A 210 3.25 10.14 20.53
C ASP A 210 2.23 10.86 21.43
N SER A 211 1.55 11.91 20.93
CA SER A 211 0.49 12.60 21.66
C SER A 211 -0.73 11.74 21.99
N GLU A 212 -1.18 10.87 21.06
CA GLU A 212 -2.30 9.96 21.35
C GLU A 212 -1.91 8.90 22.38
N LEU A 213 -0.67 8.42 22.30
CA LEU A 213 -0.13 7.49 23.28
C LEU A 213 -0.02 8.14 24.67
N GLU A 214 0.45 9.39 24.76
CA GLU A 214 0.45 10.16 26.02
C GLU A 214 -0.95 10.25 26.63
N ILE A 215 -1.96 10.60 25.82
CA ILE A 215 -3.36 10.69 26.25
C ILE A 215 -3.88 9.33 26.73
N ALA A 216 -3.56 8.25 26.01
CA ALA A 216 -4.00 6.91 26.36
C ALA A 216 -3.40 6.43 27.69
N ILE A 217 -2.10 6.67 27.90
CA ILE A 217 -1.43 6.36 29.18
C ILE A 217 -2.00 7.22 30.30
N ALA A 218 -2.14 8.53 30.09
CA ALA A 218 -2.69 9.43 31.10
C ALA A 218 -4.11 9.03 31.55
N LYS A 219 -4.96 8.59 30.61
CA LYS A 219 -6.29 8.04 30.92
C LYS A 219 -6.20 6.79 31.79
N LYS A 220 -5.37 5.80 31.43
CA LYS A 220 -5.21 4.59 32.26
C LYS A 220 -4.67 4.90 33.65
N LEU A 221 -3.72 5.84 33.78
CA LEU A 221 -3.24 6.27 35.10
C LEU A 221 -4.33 6.96 35.92
N ALA A 222 -5.21 7.72 35.27
CA ALA A 222 -6.35 8.35 35.94
C ALA A 222 -7.39 7.32 36.40
N ASP A 223 -7.70 6.33 35.56
CA ASP A 223 -8.63 5.24 35.89
C ASP A 223 -8.10 4.38 37.05
N ALA A 224 -6.78 4.19 37.13
CA ALA A 224 -6.10 3.56 38.26
C ALA A 224 -5.96 4.45 39.51
N SER A 225 -6.53 5.66 39.50
CA SER A 225 -6.49 6.62 40.62
C SER A 225 -5.09 7.04 41.09
N ILE A 226 -4.06 6.89 40.24
CA ILE A 226 -2.65 7.19 40.56
C ILE A 226 -2.45 8.64 41.00
N PHE A 227 -3.21 9.57 40.43
CA PHE A 227 -3.06 11.01 40.66
C PHE A 227 -3.69 11.53 41.97
N GLN A 228 -4.43 10.70 42.72
CA GLN A 228 -4.93 11.11 44.05
C GLN A 228 -3.79 11.32 45.06
N ASP A 229 -2.66 10.69 44.77
CA ASP A 229 -1.56 10.39 45.68
C ASP A 229 -0.25 11.09 45.28
N GLY A 230 -0.33 12.04 44.35
CA GLY A 230 0.83 12.75 43.82
C GLY A 230 0.62 13.21 42.38
N PHE A 231 1.72 13.39 41.66
CA PHE A 231 1.68 13.72 40.24
C PHE A 231 2.73 12.95 39.46
N VAL A 232 2.39 12.58 38.23
CA VAL A 232 3.30 11.99 37.25
C VAL A 232 3.17 12.77 35.95
N SER A 233 4.28 13.32 35.48
CA SER A 233 4.45 13.86 34.14
C SER A 233 4.98 12.76 33.23
N ILE A 234 4.27 12.53 32.13
CA ILE A 234 4.66 11.64 31.05
C ILE A 234 5.09 12.52 29.88
N ARG A 235 6.21 12.18 29.27
CA ARG A 235 6.62 12.77 27.99
C ARG A 235 7.10 11.67 27.06
N ILE A 236 6.55 11.62 25.86
CA ILE A 236 6.88 10.65 24.84
C ILE A 236 7.47 11.41 23.65
N PHE A 237 8.66 10.96 23.24
CA PHE A 237 9.31 11.54 22.08
C PHE A 237 10.25 10.51 21.46
N ASN A 238 10.13 10.27 20.16
CA ASN A 238 11.06 9.44 19.38
C ASN A 238 11.32 8.06 20.02
N ASN A 239 10.26 7.29 20.28
CA ASN A 239 10.34 5.95 20.89
C ASN A 239 10.91 5.92 22.32
N LYS A 240 10.91 7.04 23.03
CA LYS A 240 11.32 7.14 24.44
C LYS A 240 10.18 7.69 25.28
N ILE A 241 9.87 7.01 26.39
CA ILE A 241 8.90 7.44 27.40
C ILE A 241 9.69 7.90 28.63
N SER A 242 9.59 9.19 28.96
CA SER A 242 10.19 9.77 30.15
C SER A 242 9.12 10.04 31.20
N LEU A 243 9.31 9.48 32.39
CA LEU A 243 8.42 9.65 33.53
C LEU A 243 9.12 10.44 34.61
N LYS A 244 8.44 11.46 35.14
CA LYS A 244 8.93 12.29 36.25
C LYS A 244 7.78 12.61 37.18
N GLY A 245 8.04 12.73 38.47
CA GLY A 245 7.00 13.10 39.42
C GLY A 245 7.31 12.66 40.84
N ASN A 246 6.34 12.82 41.72
CA ASN A 246 6.41 12.36 43.10
C ASN A 246 5.11 11.64 43.46
N LEU A 247 5.21 10.42 43.99
CA LEU A 247 4.09 9.60 44.45
C LEU A 247 4.31 9.18 45.91
N VAL A 248 3.24 9.08 46.71
CA VAL A 248 3.34 8.76 48.15
C VAL A 248 3.73 7.31 48.46
N SER A 249 3.65 6.38 47.50
CA SER A 249 3.92 4.95 47.76
C SER A 249 4.72 4.29 46.64
N GLN A 250 5.55 3.31 47.02
CA GLN A 250 6.28 2.49 46.05
C GLN A 250 5.32 1.65 45.20
N LYS A 251 4.22 1.18 45.79
CA LYS A 251 3.17 0.44 45.09
C LYS A 251 2.63 1.23 43.87
N ASN A 252 2.37 2.52 44.03
CA ASN A 252 1.85 3.34 42.92
C ASN A 252 2.94 3.56 41.85
N ILE A 253 4.22 3.61 42.22
CA ILE A 253 5.33 3.69 41.25
C ILE A 253 5.41 2.40 40.42
N ASP A 254 5.29 1.24 41.06
CA ASP A 254 5.32 -0.06 40.39
C ASP A 254 4.09 -0.24 39.48
N GLU A 255 2.93 0.25 39.92
CA GLU A 255 1.69 0.23 39.12
C GLU A 255 1.80 1.12 37.87
N VAL A 256 2.38 2.31 37.97
CA VAL A 256 2.68 3.16 36.81
C VAL A 256 3.57 2.43 35.81
N GLN A 257 4.60 1.74 36.28
CA GLN A 257 5.48 0.96 35.40
C GLN A 257 4.74 -0.18 34.72
N SER A 258 3.90 -0.93 35.45
CA SER A 258 3.07 -2.00 34.90
C SER A 258 2.14 -1.47 33.80
N ILE A 259 1.42 -0.37 34.07
CA ILE A 259 0.49 0.23 33.10
C ILE A 259 1.24 0.64 31.83
N ILE A 260 2.43 1.23 31.94
CA ILE A 260 3.20 1.68 30.76
C ILE A 260 3.73 0.50 29.95
N GLN A 261 4.16 -0.58 30.60
CA GLN A 261 4.61 -1.80 29.94
C GLN A 261 3.50 -2.46 29.10
N GLU A 262 2.22 -2.28 29.46
CA GLU A 262 1.09 -2.78 28.66
C GLU A 262 0.93 -2.06 27.31
N PHE A 263 1.40 -0.82 27.19
CA PHE A 263 1.15 -0.04 25.98
C PHE A 263 2.16 -0.31 24.87
N GLU A 264 3.46 -0.40 25.18
CA GLU A 264 4.47 -0.72 24.16
C GLU A 264 5.74 -1.34 24.75
N SER A 265 6.04 -2.57 24.33
CA SER A 265 7.26 -3.30 24.71
C SER A 265 8.52 -2.85 23.96
N THR A 266 8.39 -1.96 22.97
CA THR A 266 9.47 -1.56 22.06
C THR A 266 10.11 -0.20 22.38
N LYS A 267 9.51 0.59 23.29
CA LYS A 267 10.01 1.93 23.64
C LYS A 267 10.94 1.90 24.85
N LEU A 268 11.94 2.78 24.86
CA LEU A 268 12.82 2.96 26.01
C LEU A 268 12.07 3.72 27.12
N ILE A 269 11.93 3.10 28.30
CA ILE A 269 11.25 3.71 29.45
C ILE A 269 12.29 4.24 30.44
N GLU A 270 12.28 5.55 30.67
CA GLU A 270 13.08 6.21 31.70
C GLU A 270 12.20 6.65 32.87
N ASN A 271 12.22 5.87 33.95
CA ASN A 271 11.48 6.18 35.16
C ASN A 271 12.32 7.01 36.14
N ASN A 272 11.92 8.27 36.36
CA ASN A 272 12.51 9.17 37.37
C ASN A 272 11.45 9.66 38.37
N ILE A 273 10.40 8.87 38.62
CA ILE A 273 9.41 9.14 39.67
C ILE A 273 10.07 8.90 41.03
N LYS A 274 9.87 9.81 41.96
CA LYS A 274 10.41 9.72 43.32
C LYS A 274 9.30 9.42 44.32
N LEU A 275 9.67 8.78 45.43
CA LEU A 275 8.80 8.71 46.58
C LEU A 275 8.65 10.10 47.18
N LYS A 276 7.42 10.54 47.42
CA LYS A 276 7.11 11.81 48.07
C LYS A 276 7.55 11.69 49.53
N SER A 277 8.53 12.51 49.91
CA SER A 277 9.00 12.69 51.29
C SER A 277 7.98 13.40 52.16
#